data_AF-A0AAW5KVI9-F1
#
_entry.id   AF-A0AAW5KVI9-F1
#
_cell.length_a   1.000
_cell.length_b   1.000
_cell.length_c   1.000
_cell.angle_alpha   90.00
_cell.angle_beta   90.00
_cell.angle_gamma   90.00
#
_symmetry.space_group_name_H-M   'P 1'
#
loop_
_entity.id
_entity.type
_entity.pdbx_description
1 polymer ?
#
loop_
_entity_poly.entity_id
_entity_poly.type
_entity_poly.pdbx_seq_one_letter_code
_entity_poly.pdbx_strand_id
1 'polypeptide(L)' 'PFNGLDKDGVKEMREYLLSYKEQDKTILICSHSAEDISVLCDTVHEMDKGVIEGVR' A
#
# COMPACT_ATOMS: atom_id res chain seq x y z
N PRO A 1 -1.53 5.38 -5.15
CA PRO A 1 -2.95 5.74 -5.38
C PRO A 1 -3.48 6.96 -4.58
N PHE A 2 -2.64 7.68 -3.84
CA PHE A 2 -3.09 8.76 -2.94
C PHE A 2 -2.82 10.17 -3.49
N ASN A 3 -2.49 10.28 -4.79
CA ASN A 3 -2.14 11.56 -5.40
C ASN A 3 -3.34 12.51 -5.41
N GLY A 4 -3.16 13.72 -4.89
CA GLY A 4 -4.20 14.76 -4.87
C GLY A 4 -5.07 14.77 -3.61
N LEU A 5 -4.84 13.86 -2.66
CA LEU A 5 -5.43 13.93 -1.32
C LEU A 5 -4.56 14.79 -0.41
N ASP A 6 -5.20 15.52 0.50
CA ASP A 6 -4.51 16.13 1.63
C ASP A 6 -4.12 15.08 2.68
N LYS A 7 -3.44 15.50 3.74
CA LYS A 7 -2.93 14.59 4.77
C LYS A 7 -4.03 13.79 5.47
N ASP A 8 -5.20 14.41 5.67
CA ASP A 8 -6.32 13.76 6.35
C ASP A 8 -6.98 12.76 5.40
N GLY A 9 -7.16 13.11 4.13
CA GLY A 9 -7.66 12.20 3.09
C GLY A 9 -6.75 10.98 2.89
N VAL A 10 -5.42 11.15 2.94
CA VAL A 10 -4.47 10.01 2.90
C VAL A 10 -4.70 9.08 4.09
N LYS A 11 -4.89 9.64 5.28
CA LYS A 11 -5.12 8.86 6.50
C LYS A 11 -6.44 8.08 6.43
N GLU A 12 -7.53 8.71 6.02
CA GLU A 12 -8.84 8.05 5.87
C GLU A 12 -8.78 6.91 4.84
N MET A 13 -8.08 7.12 3.72
CA MET A 13 -7.90 6.08 2.71
C MET A 13 -7.12 4.88 3.27
N ARG A 14 -6.05 5.15 4.04
CA ARG A 14 -5.28 4.09 4.70
C ARG A 14 -6.15 3.27 5.65
N GLU A 15 -6.93 3.93 6.51
CA GLU A 15 -7.88 3.28 7.43
C GLU A 15 -8.92 2.45 6.66
N TYR A 16 -9.42 2.97 5.55
CA TYR A 16 -10.37 2.27 4.69
C TYR A 16 -9.80 0.98 4.09
N LEU A 17 -8.57 1.02 3.57
CA LEU A 17 -7.91 -0.20 3.06
C LEU A 17 -7.64 -1.23 4.16
N LEU A 18 -7.21 -0.77 5.34
CA LEU A 18 -7.00 -1.66 6.49
C LEU A 18 -8.31 -2.34 6.92
N SER A 19 -9.44 -1.63 6.86
CA SER A 19 -10.75 -2.22 7.16
C SER A 19 -11.13 -3.36 6.19
N TYR A 20 -10.67 -3.31 4.94
CA TYR A 20 -10.87 -4.41 3.98
C TYR A 20 -9.95 -5.59 4.25
N LYS A 21 -8.72 -5.33 4.67
CA LYS A 21 -7.82 -6.39 5.13
C LYS A 21 -8.41 -7.13 6.33
N GLU A 22 -9.01 -6.41 7.29
CA GLU A 22 -9.72 -7.02 8.44
C GLU A 22 -10.92 -7.88 8.02
N GLN A 23 -11.44 -7.69 6.81
CA GLN A 23 -12.50 -8.52 6.21
C GLN A 23 -11.93 -9.69 5.37
N ASP A 24 -10.70 -10.11 5.64
CA ASP A 24 -9.97 -11.17 4.92
C ASP A 24 -9.87 -10.94 3.40
N LYS A 25 -9.84 -9.68 2.96
CA LYS A 25 -9.60 -9.35 1.55
C LYS A 25 -8.11 -9.20 1.26
N THR A 26 -7.65 -9.88 0.23
CA THR A 26 -6.32 -9.64 -0.34
C THR A 26 -6.33 -8.35 -1.16
N ILE A 27 -5.43 -7.43 -0.84
CA ILE A 27 -5.31 -6.13 -1.51
C ILE A 27 -3.93 -6.06 -2.15
N LEU A 28 -3.88 -5.69 -3.43
CA LEU A 28 -2.64 -5.40 -4.14
C LEU A 28 -2.46 -3.88 -4.24
N ILE A 29 -1.34 -3.37 -3.73
CA ILE A 29 -1.02 -1.94 -3.75
C ILE A 29 0.28 -1.72 -4.51
N CYS A 30 0.23 -0.87 -5.53
CA CYS A 30 1.40 -0.34 -6.20
C CYS A 30 1.61 1.12 -5.75
N SER A 31 2.73 1.39 -5.10
CA SER A 31 3.08 2.74 -4.63
C SER A 31 4.59 2.96 -4.74
N HIS A 32 4.99 4.21 -4.91
CA HIS A 32 6.38 4.66 -4.76
C HIS A 32 6.63 5.32 -3.39
N SER A 33 5.57 5.52 -2.60
CA SER A 33 5.64 6.12 -1.26
C SER A 33 6.03 5.05 -0.25
N ALA A 34 7.24 5.17 0.31
CA ALA A 34 7.74 4.27 1.34
C ALA A 34 6.84 4.26 2.59
N GLU A 35 6.22 5.38 2.92
CA GLU A 35 5.31 5.49 4.07
C GLU A 35 4.05 4.63 3.86
N ASP A 36 3.42 4.70 2.69
CA ASP A 36 2.23 3.90 2.39
C ASP A 36 2.55 2.41 2.37
N ILE A 37 3.68 2.03 1.77
CA ILE A 37 4.15 0.65 1.72
C ILE A 37 4.37 0.11 3.15
N SER A 38 5.00 0.91 4.00
CA SER A 38 5.29 0.54 5.39
C SER A 38 4.00 0.32 6.19
N VAL A 39 3.01 1.21 6.03
CA VAL A 39 1.76 1.19 6.79
C VAL A 39 0.77 0.13 6.31
N LEU A 40 0.64 -0.07 4.99
CA LEU A 40 -0.48 -0.83 4.42
C LEU A 40 -0.13 -2.27 4.04
N CYS A 41 1.10 -2.51 3.61
CA CYS A 41 1.45 -3.82 3.09
C CYS A 41 1.84 -4.77 4.22
N ASP A 42 1.62 -6.06 4.01
CA ASP A 42 2.25 -7.12 4.82
C ASP A 42 3.54 -7.57 4.14
N THR A 43 3.42 -8.01 2.89
CA THR A 43 4.54 -8.38 2.01
C THR A 43 4.90 -7.23 1.09
N VAL A 44 6.19 -7.06 0.78
CA VAL A 44 6.66 -6.03 -0.16
C VAL A 44 7.55 -6.68 -1.21
N HIS A 45 7.27 -6.34 -2.46
CA HIS A 45 8.06 -6.79 -3.59
C HIS A 45 8.50 -5.57 -4.40
N GLU A 46 9.78 -5.55 -4.77
CA GLU A 46 10.35 -4.54 -5.64
C GLU A 46 10.37 -5.05 -7.08
N MET A 47 10.12 -4.16 -8.03
CA MET A 47 10.21 -4.46 -9.46
C MET A 47 11.34 -3.65 -10.09
N ASP A 48 12.40 -4.33 -10.54
CA ASP A 48 13.50 -3.72 -11.32
C ASP A 48 13.67 -4.46 -12.65
N LYS A 49 13.73 -3.70 -13.75
CA LYS A 49 13.93 -4.22 -15.12
C LYS A 49 13.07 -5.44 -15.51
N GLY A 50 11.83 -5.48 -15.02
CA GLY A 50 10.88 -6.56 -15.31
C GLY A 50 11.01 -7.80 -14.42
N VAL A 51 11.88 -7.77 -13.41
CA VAL A 51 12.02 -8.82 -12.39
C VAL A 51 11.35 -8.33 -11.10
N ILE A 52 10.61 -9.21 -10.43
CA ILE A 52 9.97 -8.95 -9.15
C ILE A 52 10.68 -9.77 -8.06
N GLU A 53 11.16 -9.10 -7.02
CA GLU A 53 11.86 -9.74 -5.89
C GLU A 53 11.24 -9.33 -4.56
N GLY A 54 11.13 -10.28 -3.62
CA GLY A 54 10.59 -10.02 -2.28
C GLY A 54 11.62 -9.32 -1.39
N VAL A 55 11.23 -8.19 -0.80
CA VAL A 55 12.07 -7.37 0.09
C VAL A 55 11.52 -7.26 1.52
N ARG A 56 10.27 -7.70 1.75
CA ARG A 56 9.67 -7.92 3.07
C ARG A 56 8.61 -9.01 3.02
#